data_AF-A0A6J4XA66-F1
#
_entry.id   AF-A0A6J4XA66-F1
#
_cell.length_a   1.000
_cell.length_b   1.000
_cell.length_c   1.000
_cell.angle_alpha   90.00
_cell.angle_beta   90.00
_cell.angle_gamma   90.00
#
_symmetry.space_group_name_H-M   'P 1'
#
loop_
_entity.id
_entity.type
_entity.pdbx_description
1 polymer ?
#
loop_
_entity_poly.entity_id
_entity_poly.type
_entity_poly.pdbx_seq_one_letter_code
_entity_poly.pdbx_strand_id
1 'polypeptide(L)'
;MSRIPMLQFALDFITLPPAIAVASITAPHVDIFEIGTPLCKAAGLEAIRAVREVCPDNLILADFKTPDVGWLEAKMAFDAGADLMTVIGGAPMATVESALKTANEYGKEILMELTGVRDIIPYAKEWRQVGIEWMVYHRGWDEEASNRQWSQDDLDTIERLIDMGFKVTVTGGLTNESIPFFQSIPVTALITGRAIHAAKDPVASAIEIRSTISRLWGAPRPDYLSPAGNNTDFDVAAKAIRWGISEMDLLLTTDGADCPGCDAPGNFCQGTKTAIFVPDNINVDDLIGAIERIIGPSNAFGKVNHAAFYLDPAQITNFSSTGVIQLLAATGNALTGLGHRVDLNSGIATANQVLGN
;
A
#
# COMPACT_ATOMS: atom_id res chain seq x y z
N MET A 1 11.03 -5.25 8.85
CA MET A 1 10.44 -4.08 8.17
C MET A 1 8.92 -4.21 8.24
N SER A 2 8.19 -3.09 8.24
CA SER A 2 6.73 -3.10 8.10
C SER A 2 6.35 -3.88 6.84
N ARG A 3 5.30 -4.70 6.90
CA ARG A 3 4.77 -5.40 5.71
C ARG A 3 4.04 -4.44 4.76
N ILE A 4 3.65 -3.26 5.24
CA ILE A 4 2.89 -2.26 4.51
C ILE A 4 3.87 -1.26 3.86
N PRO A 5 3.86 -1.11 2.52
CA PRO A 5 4.63 -0.08 1.83
C PRO A 5 4.27 1.31 2.34
N MET A 6 5.25 2.20 2.37
CA MET A 6 5.02 3.62 2.61
C MET A 6 4.37 4.30 1.40
N LEU A 7 3.52 5.30 1.65
CA LEU A 7 3.12 6.25 0.62
C LEU A 7 4.16 7.37 0.54
N GLN A 8 4.82 7.47 -0.62
CA GLN A 8 5.71 8.57 -0.94
C GLN A 8 5.03 9.52 -1.95
N PHE A 9 5.07 10.82 -1.68
CA PHE A 9 4.50 11.85 -2.53
C PHE A 9 5.61 12.70 -3.16
N ALA A 10 5.76 12.58 -4.48
CA ALA A 10 6.68 13.38 -5.28
C ALA A 10 6.10 14.78 -5.58
N LEU A 11 6.77 15.81 -5.05
CA LEU A 11 6.47 17.22 -5.26
C LEU A 11 7.19 17.74 -6.52
N ASP A 12 6.80 17.26 -7.70
CA ASP A 12 7.35 17.67 -9.01
C ASP A 12 6.82 19.04 -9.49
N PHE A 13 6.91 20.05 -8.62
CA PHE A 13 6.54 21.42 -8.94
C PHE A 13 7.74 22.20 -9.50
N ILE A 14 7.48 23.25 -10.27
CA ILE A 14 8.52 24.22 -10.69
C ILE A 14 8.47 25.53 -9.91
N THR A 15 7.60 25.61 -8.88
CA THR A 15 7.53 26.74 -7.95
C THR A 15 7.27 26.23 -6.54
N LEU A 16 7.89 26.88 -5.55
CA LEU A 16 7.85 26.44 -4.16
C LEU A 16 6.48 26.63 -3.45
N PRO A 17 5.76 27.77 -3.62
CA PRO A 17 4.49 27.98 -2.90
C PRO A 17 3.42 26.89 -3.09
N PRO A 18 3.09 26.42 -4.32
CA PRO A 18 2.11 25.35 -4.48
C PRO A 18 2.59 24.01 -3.92
N ALA A 19 3.90 23.74 -3.96
CA ALA A 19 4.47 22.52 -3.36
C ALA A 19 4.28 22.50 -1.84
N ILE A 20 4.60 23.62 -1.15
CA ILE A 20 4.39 23.75 0.30
C ILE A 20 2.91 23.62 0.65
N ALA A 21 2.04 24.28 -0.12
CA ALA A 21 0.60 24.27 0.14
C ALA A 21 0.01 22.85 0.09
N VAL A 22 0.35 22.06 -0.93
CA VAL A 22 -0.15 20.68 -1.05
C VAL A 22 0.51 19.75 -0.02
N ALA A 23 1.81 19.93 0.26
CA ALA A 23 2.51 19.13 1.26
C ALA A 23 1.87 19.31 2.65
N SER A 24 1.61 20.56 3.04
CA SER A 24 1.03 20.90 4.36
C SER A 24 -0.31 20.22 4.60
N ILE A 25 -1.19 20.16 3.60
CA ILE A 25 -2.54 19.57 3.75
C ILE A 25 -2.55 18.04 3.63
N THR A 26 -1.54 17.44 2.99
CA THR A 26 -1.45 15.98 2.78
C THR A 26 -0.55 15.28 3.80
N ALA A 27 0.23 16.03 4.59
CA ALA A 27 1.20 15.51 5.55
C ALA A 27 0.69 14.40 6.49
N PRO A 28 -0.56 14.43 7.02
CA PRO A 28 -1.06 13.35 7.87
C PRO A 28 -1.24 11.99 7.15
N HIS A 29 -1.25 11.99 5.81
CA HIS A 29 -1.60 10.84 4.97
C HIS A 29 -0.42 10.31 4.15
N VAL A 30 0.72 10.98 4.17
CA VAL A 30 1.93 10.65 3.42
C VAL A 30 3.03 10.28 4.40
N ASP A 31 3.84 9.27 4.09
CA ASP A 31 4.95 8.88 4.96
C ASP A 31 6.26 9.56 4.54
N ILE A 32 6.48 9.74 3.23
CA ILE A 32 7.67 10.38 2.65
C ILE A 32 7.27 11.50 1.68
N PHE A 33 7.78 12.72 1.89
CA PHE A 33 7.75 13.77 0.88
C PHE A 33 9.04 13.74 0.05
N GLU A 34 8.90 13.62 -1.25
CA GLU A 34 10.01 13.73 -2.20
C GLU A 34 10.04 15.13 -2.79
N ILE A 35 11.13 15.85 -2.58
CA ILE A 35 11.43 17.08 -3.30
C ILE A 35 11.93 16.66 -4.67
N GLY A 36 11.00 16.49 -5.61
CA GLY A 36 11.26 15.97 -6.94
C GLY A 36 12.32 16.78 -7.69
N THR A 37 13.00 16.12 -8.64
CA THR A 37 14.06 16.76 -9.45
C THR A 37 13.67 18.15 -10.01
N PRO A 38 12.45 18.39 -10.56
CA PRO A 38 12.05 19.72 -11.03
C PRO A 38 12.04 20.78 -9.93
N LEU A 39 11.57 20.44 -8.74
CA LEU A 39 11.49 21.38 -7.61
C LEU A 39 12.88 21.65 -7.02
N CYS A 40 13.72 20.62 -6.92
CA CYS A 40 15.14 20.79 -6.57
C CYS A 40 15.84 21.76 -7.53
N LYS A 41 15.59 21.64 -8.84
CA LYS A 41 16.17 22.55 -9.85
C LYS A 41 15.60 23.96 -9.80
N ALA A 42 14.31 24.10 -9.48
CA ALA A 42 13.63 25.40 -9.49
C ALA A 42 13.86 26.23 -8.22
N ALA A 43 13.92 25.57 -7.06
CA ALA A 43 13.96 26.23 -5.74
C ALA A 43 15.17 25.85 -4.88
N GLY A 44 15.99 24.88 -5.32
CA GLY A 44 17.20 24.48 -4.61
C GLY A 44 16.92 23.92 -3.21
N LEU A 45 17.88 24.13 -2.31
CA LEU A 45 17.82 23.64 -0.92
C LEU A 45 16.68 24.27 -0.10
N GLU A 46 16.18 25.45 -0.50
CA GLU A 46 15.06 26.10 0.19
C GLU A 46 13.78 25.26 0.12
N ALA A 47 13.60 24.46 -0.93
CA ALA A 47 12.45 23.55 -0.99
C ALA A 47 12.50 22.48 0.11
N ILE A 48 13.69 21.91 0.36
CA ILE A 48 13.89 20.91 1.42
C ILE A 48 13.63 21.56 2.79
N ARG A 49 14.21 22.74 3.04
CA ARG A 49 14.06 23.46 4.31
C ARG A 49 12.60 23.81 4.59
N ALA A 50 11.91 24.35 3.59
CA ALA A 50 10.52 24.77 3.75
C ALA A 50 9.59 23.58 3.97
N VAL A 51 9.77 22.47 3.27
CA VAL A 51 8.97 21.24 3.51
C VAL A 51 9.28 20.65 4.87
N ARG A 52 10.54 20.63 5.33
CA ARG A 52 10.87 20.21 6.71
C ARG A 52 10.18 21.07 7.76
N GLU A 53 10.08 22.38 7.54
CA GLU A 53 9.40 23.29 8.46
C GLU A 53 7.89 22.98 8.59
N VAL A 54 7.20 22.74 7.47
CA VAL A 54 5.75 22.49 7.48
C VAL A 54 5.36 21.02 7.72
N CYS A 55 6.27 20.09 7.46
CA CYS A 55 6.06 18.63 7.59
C CYS A 55 7.16 17.99 8.47
N PRO A 56 7.30 18.39 9.75
CA PRO A 56 8.44 18.01 10.58
C PRO A 56 8.51 16.52 10.91
N ASP A 57 7.36 15.81 10.93
CA ASP A 57 7.26 14.40 11.32
C ASP A 57 7.39 13.43 10.14
N ASN A 58 7.35 13.93 8.90
CA ASN A 58 7.45 13.13 7.69
C ASN A 58 8.93 12.91 7.32
N LEU A 59 9.21 11.80 6.63
CA LEU A 59 10.50 11.62 5.99
C LEU A 59 10.60 12.53 4.76
N ILE A 60 11.80 13.04 4.49
CA ILE A 60 12.05 13.88 3.31
C ILE A 60 13.12 13.25 2.43
N LEU A 61 12.77 13.02 1.17
CA LEU A 61 13.70 12.59 0.13
C LEU A 61 14.08 13.77 -0.76
N ALA A 62 15.38 14.04 -0.88
CA ALA A 62 15.93 14.98 -1.86
C ALA A 62 16.23 14.23 -3.17
N ASP A 63 15.40 14.42 -4.19
CA ASP A 63 15.57 13.74 -5.48
C ASP A 63 16.55 14.50 -6.38
N PHE A 64 17.83 14.51 -5.98
CA PHE A 64 18.88 15.20 -6.73
C PHE A 64 19.31 14.44 -7.98
N LYS A 65 19.14 13.12 -8.00
CA LYS A 65 19.70 12.24 -9.04
C LYS A 65 21.19 12.53 -9.25
N THR A 66 21.92 12.63 -8.14
CA THR A 66 23.32 13.09 -8.07
C THR A 66 24.21 12.32 -9.05
N PRO A 67 24.81 12.97 -10.06
CA PRO A 67 25.69 12.31 -11.03
C PRO A 67 27.17 12.35 -10.63
N ASP A 68 27.58 13.33 -9.82
CA ASP A 68 28.97 13.56 -9.38
C ASP A 68 28.97 14.27 -8.01
N VAL A 69 30.14 14.46 -7.39
CA VAL A 69 30.34 15.16 -6.12
C VAL A 69 29.46 14.65 -4.98
N GLY A 70 29.30 13.32 -4.90
CA GLY A 70 28.34 12.64 -4.04
C GLY A 70 28.37 13.05 -2.56
N TRP A 71 29.57 13.18 -1.98
CA TRP A 71 29.70 13.63 -0.59
C TRP A 71 29.15 15.04 -0.34
N LEU A 72 29.31 15.96 -1.31
CA LEU A 72 28.93 17.36 -1.19
C LEU A 72 27.42 17.50 -1.31
N GLU A 73 26.81 16.86 -2.31
CA GLU A 73 25.36 16.88 -2.51
C GLU A 73 24.63 16.17 -1.36
N ALA A 74 25.15 15.03 -0.87
CA ALA A 74 24.64 14.38 0.34
C ALA A 74 24.66 15.34 1.53
N LYS A 75 25.79 16.00 1.78
CA LYS A 75 25.92 16.98 2.86
C LYS A 75 24.92 18.12 2.70
N MET A 76 24.75 18.66 1.49
CA MET A 76 23.81 19.75 1.21
C MET A 76 22.36 19.33 1.48
N ALA A 77 21.96 18.13 1.05
CA ALA A 77 20.61 17.60 1.28
C ALA A 77 20.33 17.39 2.77
N PHE A 78 21.23 16.71 3.48
CA PHE A 78 21.03 16.38 4.88
C PHE A 78 21.13 17.61 5.80
N ASP A 79 22.04 18.56 5.52
CA ASP A 79 22.09 19.85 6.23
C ASP A 79 20.82 20.68 6.02
N ALA A 80 20.15 20.53 4.87
CA ALA A 80 18.88 21.20 4.58
C ALA A 80 17.66 20.52 5.24
N GLY A 81 17.84 19.33 5.83
CA GLY A 81 16.80 18.61 6.57
C GLY A 81 16.21 17.39 5.86
N ALA A 82 16.82 16.92 4.76
CA ALA A 82 16.45 15.65 4.13
C ALA A 82 16.86 14.46 5.00
N ASP A 83 16.10 13.37 4.88
CA ASP A 83 16.40 12.07 5.48
C ASP A 83 17.00 11.09 4.47
N LEU A 84 16.65 11.28 3.20
CA LEU A 84 16.99 10.41 2.09
C LEU A 84 17.50 11.25 0.90
N MET A 85 18.37 10.70 0.08
CA MET A 85 18.83 11.34 -1.17
C MET A 85 18.99 10.32 -2.30
N THR A 86 18.68 10.71 -3.55
CA THR A 86 18.90 9.86 -4.72
C THR A 86 20.26 10.11 -5.39
N VAL A 87 20.93 9.02 -5.80
CA VAL A 87 22.11 9.02 -6.66
C VAL A 87 21.75 8.29 -7.96
N ILE A 88 22.01 8.90 -9.12
CA ILE A 88 21.60 8.30 -10.41
C ILE A 88 22.46 7.07 -10.71
N GLY A 89 21.86 6.00 -11.25
CA GLY A 89 22.57 4.75 -11.55
C GLY A 89 23.71 4.87 -12.57
N GLY A 90 23.78 5.98 -13.31
CA GLY A 90 24.91 6.30 -14.20
C GLY A 90 26.11 6.97 -13.51
N ALA A 91 26.03 7.25 -12.21
CA ALA A 91 27.11 7.90 -11.47
C ALA A 91 28.32 6.96 -11.30
N PRO A 92 29.56 7.49 -11.29
CA PRO A 92 30.75 6.70 -10.97
C PRO A 92 30.65 6.07 -9.57
N MET A 93 31.20 4.86 -9.38
CA MET A 93 31.18 4.20 -8.07
C MET A 93 31.82 5.04 -6.95
N ALA A 94 32.86 5.82 -7.24
CA ALA A 94 33.45 6.74 -6.27
C ALA A 94 32.45 7.79 -5.77
N THR A 95 31.55 8.28 -6.64
CA THR A 95 30.46 9.18 -6.28
C THR A 95 29.48 8.48 -5.35
N VAL A 96 29.03 7.27 -5.71
CA VAL A 96 28.12 6.44 -4.91
C VAL A 96 28.68 6.17 -3.52
N GLU A 97 29.93 5.70 -3.43
CA GLU A 97 30.61 5.42 -2.16
C GLU A 97 30.79 6.67 -1.31
N SER A 98 31.14 7.80 -1.93
CA SER A 98 31.30 9.07 -1.19
C SER A 98 29.98 9.59 -0.64
N ALA A 99 28.88 9.47 -1.40
CA ALA A 99 27.54 9.82 -0.94
C ALA A 99 27.08 8.89 0.19
N LEU A 100 27.27 7.56 0.02
CA LEU A 100 26.92 6.54 1.02
C LEU A 100 27.68 6.78 2.33
N LYS A 101 28.98 7.07 2.25
CA LYS A 101 29.80 7.39 3.42
C LYS A 101 29.24 8.61 4.16
N THR A 102 28.95 9.70 3.46
CA THR A 102 28.35 10.89 4.07
C THR A 102 26.98 10.59 4.68
N ALA A 103 26.13 9.79 4.02
CA ALA A 103 24.84 9.39 4.56
C ALA A 103 24.98 8.64 5.89
N ASN A 104 25.90 7.68 5.96
CA ASN A 104 26.20 6.94 7.18
C ASN A 104 26.72 7.85 8.31
N GLU A 105 27.56 8.84 8.00
CA GLU A 105 28.03 9.84 8.99
C GLU A 105 26.89 10.68 9.57
N TYR A 106 25.84 10.93 8.77
CA TYR A 106 24.63 11.65 9.19
C TYR A 106 23.56 10.74 9.80
N GLY A 107 23.73 9.41 9.76
CA GLY A 107 22.68 8.44 10.12
C GLY A 107 21.47 8.48 9.18
N LYS A 108 21.70 8.79 7.91
CA LYS A 108 20.73 8.93 6.81
C LYS A 108 21.02 7.90 5.72
N GLU A 109 20.13 7.77 4.74
CA GLU A 109 20.24 6.76 3.68
C GLU A 109 20.28 7.40 2.28
N ILE A 110 20.86 6.68 1.31
CA ILE A 110 20.77 7.03 -0.11
C ILE A 110 20.05 5.93 -0.89
N LEU A 111 19.40 6.34 -1.98
CA LEU A 111 18.71 5.46 -2.90
C LEU A 111 19.41 5.52 -4.27
N MET A 112 19.63 4.36 -4.89
CA MET A 112 20.04 4.33 -6.29
C MET A 112 18.82 4.54 -7.18
N GLU A 113 18.83 5.61 -7.96
CA GLU A 113 17.79 5.92 -8.94
C GLU A 113 18.08 5.19 -10.26
N LEU A 114 17.14 4.35 -10.70
CA LEU A 114 17.35 3.43 -11.83
C LEU A 114 16.88 4.00 -13.17
N THR A 115 16.36 5.23 -13.21
CA THR A 115 15.97 5.90 -14.46
C THR A 115 17.10 5.85 -15.50
N GLY A 116 16.82 5.26 -16.67
CA GLY A 116 17.75 5.16 -17.79
C GLY A 116 18.80 4.03 -17.67
N VAL A 117 18.76 3.22 -16.62
CA VAL A 117 19.63 2.04 -16.46
C VAL A 117 19.03 0.86 -17.22
N ARG A 118 19.75 0.33 -18.21
CA ARG A 118 19.28 -0.78 -19.05
C ARG A 118 19.48 -2.14 -18.38
N ASP A 119 20.73 -2.47 -18.06
CA ASP A 119 21.10 -3.75 -17.44
C ASP A 119 21.21 -3.58 -15.93
N ILE A 120 20.08 -3.52 -15.23
CA ILE A 120 20.02 -3.18 -13.79
C ILE A 120 20.75 -4.22 -12.93
N ILE A 121 20.55 -5.52 -13.19
CA ILE A 121 20.98 -6.61 -12.29
C ILE A 121 22.51 -6.66 -12.06
N PRO A 122 23.37 -6.51 -13.08
CA PRO A 122 24.82 -6.40 -12.87
C PRO A 122 25.22 -5.25 -11.93
N TYR A 123 24.74 -4.03 -12.18
CA TYR A 123 25.05 -2.86 -11.33
C TYR A 123 24.50 -3.03 -9.92
N ALA A 124 23.31 -3.60 -9.78
CA ALA A 124 22.72 -3.92 -8.48
C ALA A 124 23.64 -4.82 -7.63
N LYS A 125 24.39 -5.74 -8.23
CA LYS A 125 25.36 -6.55 -7.47
C LYS A 125 26.51 -5.70 -6.92
N GLU A 126 27.02 -4.78 -7.72
CA GLU A 126 28.10 -3.86 -7.31
C GLU A 126 27.63 -2.92 -6.18
N TRP A 127 26.45 -2.32 -6.34
CA TRP A 127 25.86 -1.47 -5.32
C TRP A 127 25.58 -2.23 -4.01
N ARG A 128 25.13 -3.49 -4.10
CA ARG A 128 24.91 -4.32 -2.90
C ARG A 128 26.22 -4.57 -2.15
N GLN A 129 27.31 -4.84 -2.87
CA GLN A 129 28.62 -5.12 -2.27
C GLN A 129 29.18 -3.94 -1.47
N VAL A 130 28.93 -2.70 -1.92
CA VAL A 130 29.39 -1.49 -1.22
C VAL A 130 28.45 -1.07 -0.08
N GLY A 131 27.30 -1.74 0.09
CA GLY A 131 26.37 -1.52 1.20
C GLY A 131 25.17 -0.64 0.87
N ILE A 132 24.84 -0.41 -0.41
CA ILE A 132 23.56 0.19 -0.77
C ILE A 132 22.42 -0.73 -0.33
N GLU A 133 21.38 -0.12 0.22
CA GLU A 133 20.18 -0.83 0.67
C GLU A 133 18.93 -0.46 -0.11
N TRP A 134 18.84 0.75 -0.67
CA TRP A 134 17.62 1.23 -1.31
C TRP A 134 17.76 1.51 -2.79
N MET A 135 16.65 1.33 -3.50
CA MET A 135 16.53 1.61 -4.93
C MET A 135 15.21 2.28 -5.26
N VAL A 136 15.23 3.14 -6.27
CA VAL A 136 14.02 3.64 -6.94
C VAL A 136 13.91 2.97 -8.30
N TYR A 137 12.93 2.08 -8.45
CA TYR A 137 12.57 1.50 -9.75
C TYR A 137 11.56 2.41 -10.45
N HIS A 138 12.02 3.12 -11.48
CA HIS A 138 11.22 4.09 -12.22
C HIS A 138 10.81 3.51 -13.58
N ARG A 139 9.50 3.45 -13.86
CA ARG A 139 9.02 3.27 -15.24
C ARG A 139 9.24 4.57 -16.00
N GLY A 140 10.26 4.63 -16.85
CA GLY A 140 10.76 5.85 -17.50
C GLY A 140 9.65 6.76 -18.04
N TRP A 141 9.66 8.03 -17.62
CA TRP A 141 8.66 9.02 -18.06
C TRP A 141 8.89 9.42 -19.52
N ASP A 142 10.12 9.69 -19.95
CA ASP A 142 10.42 10.05 -21.35
C ASP A 142 10.36 8.87 -22.33
N GLU A 143 10.18 7.64 -21.81
CA GLU A 143 9.80 6.48 -22.61
C GLU A 143 8.32 6.54 -23.05
N GLU A 144 7.55 7.55 -22.59
CA GLU A 144 6.17 7.93 -23.01
C GLU A 144 6.05 8.26 -24.52
N ALA A 145 7.14 8.28 -25.29
CA ALA A 145 7.05 8.16 -26.75
C ALA A 145 6.43 6.81 -27.19
N SER A 146 6.29 5.85 -26.27
CA SER A 146 5.58 4.58 -26.45
C SER A 146 4.66 4.32 -25.25
N ASN A 147 3.43 3.87 -25.48
CA ASN A 147 2.40 3.51 -24.47
C ASN A 147 2.82 2.33 -23.56
N ARG A 148 3.99 2.37 -22.92
CA ARG A 148 4.52 1.29 -22.09
C ARG A 148 3.72 1.19 -20.79
N GLN A 149 3.03 0.07 -20.63
CA GLN A 149 2.36 -0.30 -19.38
C GLN A 149 3.33 -1.06 -18.46
N TRP A 150 2.98 -1.15 -17.17
CA TRP A 150 3.67 -2.07 -16.27
C TRP A 150 3.48 -3.50 -16.76
N SER A 151 4.56 -4.29 -16.72
CA SER A 151 4.62 -5.62 -17.31
C SER A 151 5.15 -6.65 -16.32
N GLN A 152 4.94 -7.93 -16.59
CA GLN A 152 5.50 -9.00 -15.77
C GLN A 152 7.03 -8.91 -15.68
N ASP A 153 7.71 -8.47 -16.74
CA ASP A 153 9.16 -8.27 -16.75
C ASP A 153 9.61 -7.21 -15.71
N ASP A 154 8.78 -6.19 -15.45
CA ASP A 154 9.04 -5.21 -14.39
C ASP A 154 8.93 -5.86 -13.01
N LEU A 155 7.86 -6.64 -12.77
CA LEU A 155 7.68 -7.36 -11.51
C LEU A 155 8.82 -8.34 -11.26
N ASP A 156 9.20 -9.13 -12.27
CA ASP A 156 10.30 -10.08 -12.18
C ASP A 156 11.63 -9.38 -11.86
N THR A 157 11.86 -8.21 -12.43
CA THR A 157 13.05 -7.41 -12.15
C THR A 157 13.03 -6.86 -10.73
N ILE A 158 11.90 -6.28 -10.30
CA ILE A 158 11.74 -5.76 -8.94
C ILE A 158 11.88 -6.89 -7.90
N GLU A 159 11.26 -8.03 -8.12
CA GLU A 159 11.36 -9.21 -7.25
C GLU A 159 12.81 -9.68 -7.11
N ARG A 160 13.55 -9.77 -8.22
CA ARG A 160 14.99 -10.09 -8.17
C ARG A 160 15.81 -9.09 -7.36
N LEU A 161 15.50 -7.79 -7.44
CA LEU A 161 16.18 -6.78 -6.62
C LEU A 161 15.85 -6.94 -5.14
N ILE A 162 14.59 -7.23 -4.82
CA ILE A 162 14.16 -7.54 -3.45
C ILE A 162 14.88 -8.80 -2.92
N ASP A 163 14.99 -9.86 -3.73
CA ASP A 163 15.71 -11.09 -3.38
C ASP A 163 17.21 -10.87 -3.14
N MET A 164 17.80 -9.87 -3.81
CA MET A 164 19.17 -9.41 -3.53
C MET A 164 19.29 -8.63 -2.21
N GLY A 165 18.18 -8.37 -1.54
CA GLY A 165 18.09 -7.69 -0.25
C GLY A 165 17.92 -6.18 -0.33
N PHE A 166 17.48 -5.65 -1.47
CA PHE A 166 17.18 -4.22 -1.61
C PHE A 166 15.78 -3.87 -1.10
N LYS A 167 15.69 -2.71 -0.45
CA LYS A 167 14.45 -1.98 -0.20
C LYS A 167 14.08 -1.23 -1.49
N VAL A 168 13.17 -1.80 -2.27
CA VAL A 168 12.78 -1.21 -3.56
C VAL A 168 11.56 -0.31 -3.39
N THR A 169 11.68 0.93 -3.85
CA THR A 169 10.56 1.85 -4.07
C THR A 169 10.18 1.86 -5.54
N VAL A 170 8.90 2.05 -5.85
CA VAL A 170 8.40 2.00 -7.23
C VAL A 170 7.71 3.30 -7.59
N THR A 171 8.02 3.80 -8.80
CA THR A 171 7.45 5.06 -9.34
C THR A 171 7.27 5.00 -10.85
N GLY A 172 6.56 5.98 -11.41
CA GLY A 172 6.36 6.13 -12.85
C GLY A 172 4.89 6.26 -13.21
N GLY A 173 4.25 7.36 -12.79
CA GLY A 173 2.84 7.63 -13.09
C GLY A 173 1.87 6.68 -12.39
N LEU A 174 2.21 6.24 -11.17
CA LEU A 174 1.32 5.40 -10.37
C LEU A 174 0.03 6.15 -10.01
N THR A 175 -1.07 5.42 -10.11
CA THR A 175 -2.45 5.82 -9.79
C THR A 175 -3.07 4.79 -8.85
N ASN A 176 -4.21 5.11 -8.24
CA ASN A 176 -4.89 4.18 -7.34
C ASN A 176 -5.22 2.83 -8.02
N GLU A 177 -5.54 2.87 -9.32
CA GLU A 177 -5.88 1.69 -10.12
C GLU A 177 -4.67 0.83 -10.51
N SER A 178 -3.46 1.40 -10.54
CA SER A 178 -2.24 0.66 -10.89
C SER A 178 -1.50 0.07 -9.68
N ILE A 179 -1.78 0.55 -8.47
CA ILE A 179 -1.17 0.02 -7.23
C ILE A 179 -1.41 -1.49 -7.02
N PRO A 180 -2.60 -2.06 -7.27
CA PRO A 180 -2.84 -3.50 -7.10
C PRO A 180 -1.87 -4.41 -7.89
N PHE A 181 -1.30 -3.91 -8.99
CA PHE A 181 -0.33 -4.65 -9.80
C PHE A 181 0.89 -5.12 -8.99
N PHE A 182 1.28 -4.39 -7.95
CA PHE A 182 2.47 -4.71 -7.13
C PHE A 182 2.16 -5.55 -5.90
N GLN A 183 0.90 -5.92 -5.65
CA GLN A 183 0.46 -6.54 -4.38
C GLN A 183 1.18 -7.86 -4.03
N SER A 184 1.68 -8.58 -5.04
CA SER A 184 2.37 -9.85 -4.87
C SER A 184 3.76 -9.71 -4.27
N ILE A 185 4.38 -8.52 -4.33
CA ILE A 185 5.76 -8.27 -3.94
C ILE A 185 5.87 -7.30 -2.74
N PRO A 186 6.88 -7.46 -1.87
CA PRO A 186 7.03 -6.64 -0.67
C PRO A 186 7.82 -5.35 -0.95
N VAL A 187 7.26 -4.46 -1.77
CA VAL A 187 7.87 -3.15 -2.03
C VAL A 187 7.93 -2.30 -0.75
N THR A 188 8.94 -1.45 -0.63
CA THR A 188 9.16 -0.61 0.55
C THR A 188 8.34 0.67 0.53
N ALA A 189 8.19 1.29 -0.64
CA ALA A 189 7.35 2.47 -0.84
C ALA A 189 6.79 2.54 -2.25
N LEU A 190 5.63 3.17 -2.38
CA LEU A 190 4.99 3.49 -3.66
C LEU A 190 4.97 5.01 -3.82
N ILE A 191 5.58 5.50 -4.90
CA ILE A 191 5.74 6.93 -5.17
C ILE A 191 4.63 7.38 -6.11
N THR A 192 3.84 8.35 -5.66
CA THR A 192 2.78 8.98 -6.46
C THR A 192 3.05 10.48 -6.57
N GLY A 193 2.63 11.10 -7.67
CA GLY A 193 2.82 12.54 -7.91
C GLY A 193 1.52 13.18 -8.38
N ARG A 194 1.29 13.15 -9.69
CA ARG A 194 0.08 13.71 -10.33
C ARG A 194 -1.22 13.15 -9.76
N ALA A 195 -1.25 11.87 -9.38
CA ALA A 195 -2.42 11.24 -8.78
C ALA A 195 -2.93 12.02 -7.55
N ILE A 196 -2.03 12.63 -6.77
CA ILE A 196 -2.37 13.46 -5.62
C ILE A 196 -2.53 14.93 -6.03
N HIS A 197 -1.48 15.58 -6.55
CA HIS A 197 -1.50 17.05 -6.71
C HIS A 197 -2.40 17.57 -7.83
N ALA A 198 -2.72 16.73 -8.84
CA ALA A 198 -3.63 17.10 -9.93
C ALA A 198 -5.07 16.63 -9.67
N ALA A 199 -5.33 15.94 -8.56
CA ALA A 199 -6.68 15.59 -8.15
C ALA A 199 -7.49 16.84 -7.80
N LYS A 200 -8.81 16.75 -7.97
CA LYS A 200 -9.75 17.81 -7.53
C LYS A 200 -9.65 18.07 -6.03
N ASP A 201 -9.38 17.01 -5.26
CA ASP A 201 -9.12 17.05 -3.82
C ASP A 201 -7.87 16.21 -3.52
N PRO A 202 -6.69 16.85 -3.37
CA PRO A 202 -5.45 16.15 -3.07
C PRO A 202 -5.46 15.37 -1.75
N VAL A 203 -6.20 15.85 -0.75
CA VAL A 203 -6.28 15.19 0.56
C VAL A 203 -7.07 13.90 0.44
N ALA A 204 -8.26 13.97 -0.19
CA ALA A 204 -9.07 12.79 -0.44
C ALA A 204 -8.32 11.74 -1.28
N SER A 205 -7.57 12.16 -2.30
CA SER A 205 -6.76 11.25 -3.11
C SER A 205 -5.62 10.58 -2.31
N ALA A 206 -4.90 11.34 -1.48
CA ALA A 206 -3.85 10.78 -0.62
C ALA A 206 -4.42 9.77 0.39
N ILE A 207 -5.60 10.05 0.97
CA ILE A 207 -6.33 9.13 1.85
C ILE A 207 -6.69 7.85 1.09
N GLU A 208 -7.29 7.98 -0.10
CA GLU A 208 -7.72 6.84 -0.91
C GLU A 208 -6.54 5.92 -1.27
N ILE A 209 -5.43 6.50 -1.73
CA ILE A 209 -4.21 5.76 -2.06
C ILE A 209 -3.64 5.07 -0.81
N ARG A 210 -3.55 5.78 0.33
CA ARG A 210 -3.07 5.18 1.59
C ARG A 210 -3.96 4.04 2.05
N SER A 211 -5.28 4.20 1.93
CA SER A 211 -6.27 3.17 2.24
C SER A 211 -6.09 1.96 1.33
N THR A 212 -5.87 2.16 0.02
CA THR A 212 -5.55 1.07 -0.91
C THR A 212 -4.25 0.35 -0.53
N ILE A 213 -3.18 1.05 -0.21
CA ILE A 213 -1.91 0.43 0.22
C ILE A 213 -2.10 -0.35 1.54
N SER A 214 -2.75 0.27 2.52
CA SER A 214 -3.06 -0.37 3.81
C SER A 214 -3.97 -1.58 3.62
N ARG A 215 -4.85 -1.54 2.62
CA ARG A 215 -5.73 -2.67 2.29
C ARG A 215 -4.97 -3.84 1.71
N LEU A 216 -4.12 -3.58 0.72
CA LEU A 216 -3.43 -4.62 -0.04
C LEU A 216 -2.31 -5.28 0.76
N TRP A 217 -1.59 -4.53 1.61
CA TRP A 217 -0.45 -5.05 2.37
C TRP A 217 -0.66 -5.09 3.90
N GLY A 218 -1.63 -4.34 4.43
CA GLY A 218 -1.94 -4.28 5.87
C GLY A 218 -2.96 -5.30 6.34
N ALA A 219 -3.61 -6.00 5.41
CA ALA A 219 -4.28 -7.25 5.73
C ALA A 219 -3.21 -8.26 6.19
N PRO A 220 -3.35 -8.91 7.36
CA PRO A 220 -2.50 -10.05 7.68
C PRO A 220 -2.63 -11.06 6.53
N ARG A 221 -1.53 -11.46 5.90
CA ARG A 221 -1.51 -12.78 5.25
C ARG A 221 -1.90 -13.77 6.36
N PRO A 222 -3.00 -14.51 6.25
CA PRO A 222 -3.39 -15.44 7.30
C PRO A 222 -2.24 -16.43 7.53
N ASP A 223 -1.86 -16.66 8.79
CA ASP A 223 -0.78 -17.58 9.20
C ASP A 223 -1.09 -19.07 8.90
N TYR A 224 -2.10 -19.36 8.07
CA TYR A 224 -2.58 -20.71 7.76
C TYR A 224 -2.30 -21.15 6.32
N LEU A 225 -1.41 -20.45 5.59
CA LEU A 225 -0.84 -21.01 4.36
C LEU A 225 0.07 -22.19 4.71
N SER A 226 -0.54 -23.35 4.97
CA SER A 226 0.06 -24.68 4.98
C SER A 226 -0.67 -25.56 3.95
N PRO A 227 -0.02 -26.60 3.41
CA PRO A 227 -0.52 -27.29 2.25
C PRO A 227 -1.78 -28.11 2.56
N ALA A 228 -2.77 -28.00 1.67
CA ALA A 228 -3.89 -28.90 1.39
C ALA A 228 -4.35 -29.82 2.55
N GLY A 229 -5.50 -29.48 3.16
CA GLY A 229 -6.22 -30.31 4.12
C GLY A 229 -7.75 -30.22 3.92
N ASN A 230 -8.44 -31.33 4.15
CA ASN A 230 -9.86 -31.60 3.86
C ASN A 230 -10.86 -30.52 4.36
N ASN A 231 -11.86 -30.21 3.52
CA ASN A 231 -12.90 -29.19 3.74
C ASN A 231 -13.80 -29.47 4.95
N THR A 232 -13.97 -28.48 5.83
CA THR A 232 -14.83 -28.53 7.03
C THR A 232 -16.10 -27.67 6.85
N ASP A 233 -17.13 -27.89 7.68
CA ASP A 233 -18.34 -27.04 7.69
C ASP A 233 -18.01 -25.55 7.93
N PHE A 234 -16.90 -25.27 8.62
CA PHE A 234 -16.42 -23.91 8.87
C PHE A 234 -15.85 -23.25 7.60
N ASP A 235 -15.24 -24.01 6.70
CA ASP A 235 -14.74 -23.49 5.42
C ASP A 235 -15.90 -23.10 4.50
N VAL A 236 -16.98 -23.90 4.51
CA VAL A 236 -18.24 -23.58 3.80
C VAL A 236 -18.89 -22.33 4.38
N ALA A 237 -18.95 -22.22 5.71
CA ALA A 237 -19.49 -21.03 6.36
C ALA A 237 -18.67 -19.76 6.08
N ALA A 238 -17.34 -19.86 6.08
CA ALA A 238 -16.45 -18.76 5.74
C ALA A 238 -16.64 -18.33 4.27
N LYS A 239 -16.79 -19.30 3.36
CA LYS A 239 -17.13 -19.03 1.96
C LYS A 239 -18.47 -18.31 1.82
N ALA A 240 -19.48 -18.73 2.58
CA ALA A 240 -20.80 -18.10 2.57
C ALA A 240 -20.76 -16.65 3.04
N ILE A 241 -20.01 -16.35 4.11
CA ILE A 241 -19.78 -14.98 4.57
C ILE A 241 -19.07 -14.15 3.50
N ARG A 242 -17.98 -14.65 2.91
CA ARG A 242 -17.21 -13.92 1.88
C ARG A 242 -18.08 -13.57 0.67
N TRP A 243 -18.80 -14.54 0.14
CA TRP A 243 -19.68 -14.32 -1.01
C TRP A 243 -20.84 -13.39 -0.66
N GLY A 244 -21.46 -13.60 0.50
CA GLY A 244 -22.55 -12.74 0.95
C GLY A 244 -22.13 -11.28 1.16
N ILE A 245 -20.94 -11.03 1.70
CA ILE A 245 -20.39 -9.68 1.87
C ILE A 245 -19.99 -9.08 0.52
N SER A 246 -19.42 -9.87 -0.39
CA SER A 246 -19.08 -9.40 -1.75
C SER A 246 -20.31 -8.92 -2.51
N GLU A 247 -21.43 -9.66 -2.45
CA GLU A 247 -22.70 -9.30 -3.09
C GLU A 247 -23.42 -8.13 -2.40
N MET A 248 -22.97 -7.75 -1.20
CA MET A 248 -23.38 -6.52 -0.53
C MET A 248 -22.60 -5.28 -0.99
N ASP A 249 -21.74 -5.41 -2.01
CA ASP A 249 -20.77 -4.40 -2.46
C ASP A 249 -19.79 -3.95 -1.37
N LEU A 250 -19.55 -4.81 -0.38
CA LEU A 250 -18.59 -4.56 0.69
C LEU A 250 -17.23 -5.14 0.34
N LEU A 251 -16.19 -4.35 0.58
CA LEU A 251 -14.84 -4.70 0.23
C LEU A 251 -14.26 -5.66 1.28
N LEU A 252 -13.73 -6.78 0.83
CA LEU A 252 -13.03 -7.77 1.64
C LEU A 252 -11.52 -7.55 1.57
N THR A 253 -10.79 -7.89 2.64
CA THR A 253 -9.32 -7.93 2.61
C THR A 253 -8.77 -9.15 1.88
N THR A 254 -9.60 -10.18 1.68
CA THR A 254 -9.33 -11.29 0.78
C THR A 254 -10.05 -10.99 -0.53
N ASP A 255 -9.32 -10.86 -1.62
CA ASP A 255 -9.91 -10.65 -2.93
C ASP A 255 -10.80 -11.85 -3.31
N GLY A 256 -12.08 -11.57 -3.60
CA GLY A 256 -12.88 -12.51 -4.38
C GLY A 256 -12.39 -12.61 -5.82
N ALA A 257 -11.58 -11.65 -6.27
CA ALA A 257 -11.14 -11.51 -7.66
C ALA A 257 -9.94 -12.41 -8.03
N ASP A 258 -9.10 -12.80 -7.07
CA ASP A 258 -7.90 -13.63 -7.32
C ASP A 258 -7.69 -14.77 -6.29
N CYS A 259 -8.73 -15.23 -5.54
CA CYS A 259 -8.60 -16.51 -4.81
C CYS A 259 -8.68 -17.65 -5.84
N PRO A 260 -7.62 -18.47 -6.05
CA PRO A 260 -7.63 -19.54 -7.02
C PRO A 260 -8.57 -20.67 -6.55
N GLY A 261 -9.85 -20.60 -6.91
CA GLY A 261 -10.76 -21.75 -6.88
C GLY A 261 -12.13 -21.62 -6.22
N CYS A 262 -12.71 -20.43 -6.04
CA CYS A 262 -14.06 -20.34 -5.47
C CYS A 262 -15.20 -20.87 -6.38
N ASP A 263 -14.94 -21.11 -7.67
CA ASP A 263 -15.93 -21.65 -8.62
C ASP A 263 -15.96 -23.19 -8.65
N ALA A 264 -15.01 -23.85 -7.97
CA ALA A 264 -14.88 -25.29 -7.94
C ALA A 264 -15.25 -25.85 -6.54
N PRO A 265 -16.10 -26.89 -6.43
CA PRO A 265 -16.45 -27.53 -5.15
C PRO A 265 -15.27 -28.12 -4.34
N GLY A 266 -14.04 -28.08 -4.88
CA GLY A 266 -12.85 -28.70 -4.30
C GLY A 266 -11.80 -27.73 -3.73
N ASN A 267 -11.91 -26.42 -3.96
CA ASN A 267 -10.87 -25.45 -3.57
C ASN A 267 -11.45 -24.41 -2.60
N PHE A 268 -11.15 -24.54 -1.31
CA PHE A 268 -11.59 -23.61 -0.27
C PHE A 268 -10.41 -22.74 0.18
N CYS A 269 -10.63 -21.43 0.28
CA CYS A 269 -9.66 -20.52 0.91
C CYS A 269 -9.66 -20.86 2.42
N GLN A 270 -8.55 -21.43 2.93
CA GLN A 270 -8.44 -21.93 4.31
C GLN A 270 -8.54 -20.80 5.36
N GLY A 271 -9.25 -21.08 6.45
CA GLY A 271 -9.43 -20.16 7.58
C GLY A 271 -10.81 -19.52 7.61
N THR A 272 -11.33 -19.32 8.83
CA THR A 272 -12.76 -19.02 9.05
C THR A 272 -13.05 -17.54 9.17
N LYS A 273 -12.04 -16.73 9.48
CA LYS A 273 -12.14 -15.27 9.57
C LYS A 273 -12.20 -14.63 8.18
N THR A 274 -13.10 -13.67 8.05
CA THR A 274 -13.27 -12.81 6.89
C THR A 274 -13.13 -11.37 7.38
N ALA A 275 -12.06 -10.69 6.96
CA ALA A 275 -11.89 -9.28 7.26
C ALA A 275 -12.49 -8.41 6.14
N ILE A 276 -13.15 -7.34 6.56
CA ILE A 276 -14.08 -6.54 5.77
C ILE A 276 -13.74 -5.07 6.05
N PHE A 277 -13.61 -4.27 5.00
CA PHE A 277 -13.46 -2.83 5.14
C PHE A 277 -14.75 -2.21 5.61
N VAL A 278 -14.61 -1.29 6.55
CA VAL A 278 -15.70 -0.44 6.98
C VAL A 278 -15.85 0.68 5.95
N PRO A 279 -17.06 0.96 5.45
CA PRO A 279 -17.27 2.08 4.54
C PRO A 279 -16.82 3.41 5.16
N ASP A 280 -16.26 4.32 4.36
CA ASP A 280 -15.62 5.56 4.83
C ASP A 280 -16.51 6.44 5.72
N ASN A 281 -17.84 6.34 5.54
CA ASN A 281 -18.82 7.10 6.31
C ASN A 281 -19.21 6.47 7.66
N ILE A 282 -18.61 5.33 8.02
CA ILE A 282 -18.96 4.53 9.19
C ILE A 282 -17.74 4.41 10.12
N ASN A 283 -17.94 4.66 11.43
CA ASN A 283 -16.94 4.35 12.43
C ASN A 283 -16.99 2.86 12.80
N VAL A 284 -15.83 2.18 12.82
CA VAL A 284 -15.75 0.74 13.11
C VAL A 284 -16.27 0.37 14.50
N ASP A 285 -16.05 1.18 15.53
CA ASP A 285 -16.50 0.89 16.89
C ASP A 285 -18.03 0.99 16.97
N ASP A 286 -18.63 1.96 16.26
CA ASP A 286 -20.09 2.10 16.14
C ASP A 286 -20.71 0.91 15.40
N LEU A 287 -20.04 0.42 14.34
CA LEU A 287 -20.47 -0.76 13.60
C LEU A 287 -20.44 -2.02 14.47
N ILE A 288 -19.34 -2.27 15.17
CA ILE A 288 -19.24 -3.41 16.10
C ILE A 288 -20.32 -3.33 17.18
N GLY A 289 -20.52 -2.16 17.79
CA GLY A 289 -21.57 -1.95 18.79
C GLY A 289 -22.99 -2.11 18.22
N ALA A 290 -23.20 -1.79 16.94
CA ALA A 290 -24.47 -2.04 16.25
C ALA A 290 -24.72 -3.53 15.99
N ILE A 291 -23.71 -4.28 15.53
CA ILE A 291 -23.81 -5.75 15.36
C ILE A 291 -24.07 -6.42 16.71
N GLU A 292 -23.33 -6.04 17.75
CA GLU A 292 -23.49 -6.58 19.10
C GLU A 292 -24.89 -6.35 19.67
N ARG A 293 -25.52 -5.20 19.39
CA ARG A 293 -26.91 -4.95 19.80
C ARG A 293 -27.93 -5.86 19.10
N ILE A 294 -27.62 -6.40 17.92
CA ILE A 294 -28.52 -7.26 17.14
C ILE A 294 -28.40 -8.72 17.58
N ILE A 295 -27.17 -9.24 17.73
CA ILE A 295 -26.93 -10.68 17.96
C ILE A 295 -26.26 -11.00 19.31
N GLY A 296 -25.99 -9.98 20.13
CA GLY A 296 -25.30 -10.11 21.40
C GLY A 296 -23.76 -10.13 21.27
N PRO A 297 -23.04 -10.05 22.41
CA PRO A 297 -21.58 -10.14 22.44
C PRO A 297 -21.11 -11.49 21.94
N SER A 298 -20.12 -11.50 21.04
CA SER A 298 -19.60 -12.71 20.42
C SER A 298 -18.17 -12.52 19.94
N ASN A 299 -17.39 -13.61 19.90
CA ASN A 299 -16.09 -13.64 19.25
C ASN A 299 -16.19 -13.78 17.72
N ALA A 300 -17.41 -13.96 17.19
CA ALA A 300 -17.69 -14.09 15.77
C ALA A 300 -17.58 -12.78 14.99
N PHE A 301 -17.34 -11.65 15.65
CA PHE A 301 -17.02 -10.39 15.00
C PHE A 301 -16.13 -9.53 15.90
N GLY A 302 -15.43 -8.57 15.31
CA GLY A 302 -14.60 -7.65 16.08
C GLY A 302 -13.78 -6.71 15.21
N LYS A 303 -13.19 -5.71 15.85
CA LYS A 303 -12.34 -4.72 15.18
C LYS A 303 -11.00 -5.32 14.77
N VAL A 304 -10.57 -5.06 13.54
CA VAL A 304 -9.20 -5.34 13.08
C VAL A 304 -8.35 -4.09 13.25
N ASN A 305 -8.80 -2.96 12.71
CA ASN A 305 -8.19 -1.64 12.85
C ASN A 305 -9.26 -0.55 12.65
N HIS A 306 -8.87 0.72 12.43
CA HIS A 306 -9.83 1.82 12.27
C HIS A 306 -10.69 1.74 10.99
N ALA A 307 -10.21 1.02 9.97
CA ALA A 307 -10.84 0.90 8.65
C ALA A 307 -11.38 -0.51 8.35
N ALA A 308 -11.26 -1.46 9.28
CA ALA A 308 -11.65 -2.84 9.04
C ALA A 308 -12.14 -3.57 10.30
N PHE A 309 -13.08 -4.49 10.09
CA PHE A 309 -13.58 -5.44 11.08
C PHE A 309 -13.49 -6.87 10.53
N TYR A 310 -13.71 -7.87 11.37
CA TYR A 310 -13.77 -9.26 10.94
C TYR A 310 -15.13 -9.88 11.29
N LEU A 311 -15.50 -10.91 10.51
CA LEU A 311 -16.51 -11.91 10.83
C LEU A 311 -15.83 -13.29 10.90
N ASP A 312 -16.15 -14.08 11.91
CA ASP A 312 -15.62 -15.43 12.14
C ASP A 312 -16.75 -16.42 12.43
N PRO A 313 -17.38 -17.01 11.40
CA PRO A 313 -18.46 -17.97 11.58
C PRO A 313 -18.08 -19.18 12.45
N ALA A 314 -16.80 -19.54 12.59
CA ALA A 314 -16.39 -20.64 13.47
C ALA A 314 -16.50 -20.32 14.96
N GLN A 315 -16.65 -19.05 15.31
CA GLN A 315 -16.84 -18.59 16.68
C GLN A 315 -18.33 -18.40 17.03
N ILE A 316 -19.25 -18.81 16.15
CA ILE A 316 -20.69 -18.80 16.43
C ILE A 316 -21.01 -19.89 17.46
N THR A 317 -21.56 -19.49 18.60
CA THR A 317 -22.05 -20.41 19.64
C THR A 317 -23.10 -21.36 19.06
N ASN A 318 -22.92 -22.67 19.27
CA ASN A 318 -23.76 -23.71 18.63
C ASN A 318 -23.82 -23.54 17.11
N PHE A 319 -22.65 -23.52 16.47
CA PHE A 319 -22.45 -23.37 15.04
C PHE A 319 -23.58 -23.99 14.19
N SER A 320 -24.17 -23.18 13.32
CA SER A 320 -25.24 -23.58 12.40
C SER A 320 -25.29 -22.65 11.19
N SER A 321 -25.78 -23.14 10.05
CA SER A 321 -26.02 -22.32 8.85
C SER A 321 -26.92 -21.12 9.13
N THR A 322 -27.91 -21.28 10.02
CA THR A 322 -28.77 -20.18 10.48
C THR A 322 -27.97 -19.11 11.22
N GLY A 323 -27.03 -19.50 12.08
CA GLY A 323 -26.15 -18.56 12.76
C GLY A 323 -25.26 -17.77 11.79
N VAL A 324 -24.76 -18.41 10.73
CA VAL A 324 -23.98 -17.75 9.68
C VAL A 324 -24.81 -16.68 8.97
N ILE A 325 -26.04 -17.01 8.59
CA ILE A 325 -26.98 -16.05 7.98
C ILE A 325 -27.36 -14.93 8.95
N GLN A 326 -27.54 -15.23 10.24
CA GLN A 326 -27.81 -14.21 11.26
C GLN A 326 -26.64 -13.23 11.42
N LEU A 327 -25.41 -13.73 11.45
CA LEU A 327 -24.19 -12.90 11.52
C LEU A 327 -24.10 -11.97 10.30
N LEU A 328 -24.35 -12.51 9.11
CA LEU A 328 -24.36 -11.76 7.86
C LEU A 328 -25.49 -10.70 7.82
N ALA A 329 -26.70 -11.09 8.22
CA ALA A 329 -27.85 -10.20 8.27
C ALA A 329 -27.67 -9.07 9.30
N ALA A 330 -27.12 -9.39 10.47
CA ALA A 330 -26.79 -8.40 11.49
C ALA A 330 -25.79 -7.36 10.97
N THR A 331 -24.79 -7.80 10.21
CA THR A 331 -23.81 -6.92 9.58
C THR A 331 -24.47 -5.95 8.61
N GLY A 332 -25.28 -6.44 7.66
CA GLY A 332 -25.94 -5.57 6.68
C GLY A 332 -26.98 -4.63 7.30
N ASN A 333 -27.71 -5.10 8.32
CA ASN A 333 -28.65 -4.27 9.07
C ASN A 333 -27.96 -3.18 9.90
N ALA A 334 -26.82 -3.51 10.53
CA ALA A 334 -26.02 -2.55 11.28
C ALA A 334 -25.49 -1.44 10.37
N LEU A 335 -24.95 -1.80 9.20
CA LEU A 335 -24.49 -0.84 8.19
C LEU A 335 -25.63 0.07 7.71
N THR A 336 -26.78 -0.52 7.39
CA THR A 336 -27.98 0.24 6.97
C THR A 336 -28.45 1.20 8.07
N GLY A 337 -28.46 0.74 9.33
CA GLY A 337 -28.82 1.56 10.49
C GLY A 337 -27.86 2.73 10.76
N LEU A 338 -26.59 2.59 10.36
CA LEU A 338 -25.58 3.65 10.42
C LEU A 338 -25.53 4.51 9.15
N GLY A 339 -26.45 4.31 8.21
CA GLY A 339 -26.60 5.15 7.02
C GLY A 339 -25.83 4.67 5.79
N HIS A 340 -25.27 3.47 5.81
CA HIS A 340 -24.63 2.85 4.64
C HIS A 340 -25.53 1.75 4.06
N ARG A 341 -26.13 1.99 2.88
CA ARG A 341 -26.99 1.00 2.23
C ARG A 341 -26.16 -0.13 1.63
N VAL A 342 -26.61 -1.36 1.82
CA VAL A 342 -26.04 -2.57 1.21
C VAL A 342 -27.16 -3.41 0.59
N ASP A 343 -26.83 -4.23 -0.42
CA ASP A 343 -27.77 -5.22 -0.95
C ASP A 343 -27.78 -6.48 -0.09
N LEU A 344 -28.41 -6.37 1.09
CA LEU A 344 -28.50 -7.46 2.05
C LEU A 344 -29.19 -8.70 1.46
N ASN A 345 -30.16 -8.51 0.55
CA ASN A 345 -30.92 -9.61 -0.04
C ASN A 345 -30.05 -10.46 -0.96
N SER A 346 -29.28 -9.81 -1.84
CA SER A 346 -28.32 -10.50 -2.72
C SER A 346 -27.25 -11.23 -1.89
N GLY A 347 -26.73 -10.57 -0.86
CA GLY A 347 -25.79 -11.20 0.07
C GLY A 347 -26.32 -12.45 0.76
N ILE A 348 -27.55 -12.40 1.30
CA ILE A 348 -28.18 -13.56 1.96
C ILE A 348 -28.51 -14.66 0.95
N ALA A 349 -29.01 -14.33 -0.25
CA ALA A 349 -29.34 -15.30 -1.28
C ALA A 349 -28.10 -16.12 -1.67
N THR A 350 -26.98 -15.42 -1.91
CA THR A 350 -25.71 -16.05 -2.28
C THR A 350 -25.12 -16.86 -1.14
N ALA A 351 -25.18 -16.38 0.10
CA ALA A 351 -24.73 -17.14 1.26
C ALA A 351 -25.52 -18.45 1.46
N ASN A 352 -26.84 -18.43 1.25
CA ASN A 352 -27.67 -19.64 1.31
C ASN A 352 -27.30 -20.65 0.21
N GLN A 353 -27.02 -20.19 -1.00
CA GLN A 353 -26.55 -21.05 -2.09
C GLN A 353 -25.24 -21.76 -1.72
N VAL A 354 -24.30 -21.06 -1.06
CA VAL A 354 -23.03 -21.65 -0.61
C VAL A 354 -23.23 -22.65 0.53
N LEU A 355 -24.15 -22.37 1.47
CA LEU A 355 -24.45 -23.25 2.61
C LEU A 355 -25.29 -24.47 2.23
N GLY A 356 -25.87 -24.51 1.01
CA GLY A 356 -26.77 -25.58 0.57
C GLY A 356 -28.15 -25.53 1.23
N ASN A 357 -28.60 -24.34 1.64
CA ASN A 357 -29.91 -24.10 2.28
C ASN A 357 -31.06 -23.93 1.28
#